data_AF-A0A938HTD9-F1
#
_entry.id   AF-A0A938HTD9-F1
#
_cell.length_a   1.000
_cell.length_b   1.000
_cell.length_c   1.000
_cell.angle_alpha   90.00
_cell.angle_beta   90.00
_cell.angle_gamma   90.00
#
_symmetry.space_group_name_H-M   'P 1'
#
loop_
_entity.id
_entity.type
_entity.pdbx_description
1 polymer ?
#
loop_
_entity_poly.entity_id
_entity_poly.type
_entity_poly.pdbx_seq_one_letter_code
_entity_poly.pdbx_strand_id
1 'polypeptide(L)'
;MSETDPVAGKRARAWQRLTPEEQARVPALLESCRKATDIPPFPVARSSFEKVLYGLAAAGQPVTPAELAYLLISCWGYNSDVASIRRRIALAVQQEVARSTGGDLYRATDLGFERLTGVAPFRPDHGRPGPAVDRFPRSGGLRRGPPAIKPWRRDDPSR
;
A
#
# COMPACT_ATOMS: atom_id res chain seq x y z
N MET A 1 -33.34 21.21 4.38
CA MET A 1 -32.15 21.38 5.22
C MET A 1 -31.02 20.63 4.54
N SER A 2 -30.03 21.36 4.04
CA SER A 2 -28.95 20.79 3.23
C SER A 2 -28.17 19.77 4.06
N GLU A 3 -28.23 18.51 3.64
CA GLU A 3 -27.39 17.44 4.13
C GLU A 3 -25.94 17.84 3.84
N THR A 4 -25.23 18.32 4.86
CA THR A 4 -23.84 18.75 4.73
C THR A 4 -23.02 17.51 4.42
N ASP A 5 -22.72 17.28 3.14
CA ASP A 5 -21.89 16.16 2.68
C ASP A 5 -20.58 16.15 3.51
N PRO A 6 -20.41 15.19 4.44
CA PRO A 6 -19.34 15.24 5.45
C PRO A 6 -17.96 15.04 4.82
N VAL A 7 -17.91 14.65 3.55
CA VAL A 7 -16.66 14.50 2.78
C VAL A 7 -16.46 15.60 1.74
N ALA A 8 -17.39 16.56 1.59
CA ALA A 8 -17.29 17.62 0.58
C ALA A 8 -15.98 18.43 0.68
N GLY A 9 -15.59 18.85 1.89
CA GLY A 9 -14.33 19.58 2.09
C GLY A 9 -13.08 18.74 1.79
N LYS A 10 -13.14 17.43 2.05
CA LYS A 10 -12.04 16.50 1.75
C LYS A 10 -11.95 16.24 0.25
N ARG A 11 -13.09 16.05 -0.42
CA ARG A 11 -13.21 15.90 -1.87
C ARG A 11 -12.69 17.13 -2.61
N ALA A 12 -13.06 18.34 -2.16
CA ALA A 12 -12.57 19.59 -2.75
C ALA A 12 -11.04 19.72 -2.65
N ARG A 13 -10.46 19.38 -1.49
CA ARG A 13 -8.99 19.38 -1.32
C ARG A 13 -8.32 18.30 -2.17
N ALA A 14 -8.96 17.14 -2.34
CA ALA A 14 -8.43 16.08 -3.22
C ALA A 14 -8.45 16.53 -4.69
N TRP A 15 -9.54 17.17 -5.13
CA TRP A 15 -9.67 17.75 -6.47
C TRP A 15 -8.57 18.77 -6.79
N GLN A 16 -8.28 19.67 -5.85
CA GLN A 16 -7.23 20.69 -6.01
C GLN A 16 -5.81 20.13 -6.19
N ARG A 17 -5.58 18.86 -5.84
CA ARG A 17 -4.27 18.21 -6.02
C ARG A 17 -4.12 17.57 -7.40
N LEU A 18 -5.21 17.45 -8.15
CA LEU A 18 -5.20 16.87 -9.49
C LEU A 18 -4.69 17.89 -10.50
N THR A 19 -3.84 17.43 -11.43
CA THR A 19 -3.47 18.22 -12.60
C THR A 19 -4.67 18.43 -13.52
N PRO A 20 -4.65 19.41 -14.45
CA PRO A 20 -5.74 19.60 -15.41
C PRO A 20 -6.02 18.34 -16.25
N GLU A 21 -4.98 17.58 -16.60
CA GLU A 21 -5.09 16.33 -17.35
C GLU A 21 -5.81 15.24 -16.52
N GLU A 22 -5.44 15.09 -15.24
CA GLU A 22 -6.10 14.16 -14.32
C GLU A 22 -7.58 14.56 -14.11
N GLN A 23 -7.86 15.86 -13.91
CA GLN A 23 -9.23 16.37 -13.75
C GLN A 23 -10.10 16.05 -14.96
N ALA A 24 -9.57 16.10 -16.18
CA ALA A 24 -10.29 15.76 -17.40
C ALA A 24 -10.68 14.28 -17.48
N ARG A 25 -9.90 13.39 -16.85
CA ARG A 25 -10.14 11.94 -16.85
C ARG A 25 -11.11 11.48 -15.76
N VAL A 26 -11.13 12.17 -14.63
CA VAL A 26 -11.94 11.80 -13.46
C VAL A 26 -13.42 11.51 -13.77
N PRO A 27 -14.15 12.27 -14.61
CA PRO A 27 -15.54 11.96 -14.92
C PRO A 27 -15.74 10.55 -15.48
N ALA A 28 -14.88 10.11 -16.40
CA ALA A 28 -14.94 8.77 -16.97
C ALA A 28 -14.58 7.68 -15.94
N LEU A 29 -13.61 7.96 -15.06
CA LEU A 29 -13.22 7.06 -13.98
C LEU A 29 -14.33 6.90 -12.92
N LEU A 30 -15.02 7.99 -12.56
CA LEU A 30 -16.17 7.96 -11.65
C LEU A 30 -17.31 7.12 -12.23
N GLU A 31 -17.59 7.30 -13.52
CA GLU A 31 -18.64 6.53 -14.19
C GLU A 31 -18.29 5.04 -14.22
N SER A 32 -17.03 4.70 -14.49
CA SER A 32 -16.54 3.32 -14.44
C SER A 32 -16.70 2.73 -13.03
N CYS A 33 -16.30 3.48 -11.99
CA CYS A 33 -16.44 3.05 -10.59
C CYS A 33 -17.90 2.82 -10.17
N ARG A 34 -18.85 3.58 -10.72
CA ARG A 34 -20.29 3.43 -10.44
C ARG A 34 -20.89 2.22 -11.15
N LYS A 35 -20.35 1.85 -12.31
CA LYS A 35 -20.79 0.71 -13.12
C LYS A 35 -20.11 -0.60 -12.74
N ALA A 36 -19.08 -0.57 -11.90
CA ALA A 36 -18.37 -1.76 -11.45
C ALA A 36 -19.33 -2.69 -10.67
N THR A 37 -19.73 -3.78 -11.32
CA THR A 37 -20.66 -4.79 -10.76
C THR A 37 -19.97 -6.15 -10.55
N ASP A 38 -18.83 -6.37 -11.20
CA ASP A 38 -18.08 -7.64 -11.16
C ASP A 38 -17.18 -7.81 -9.93
N ILE A 39 -17.16 -6.82 -9.02
CA ILE A 39 -16.36 -6.82 -7.79
C ILE A 39 -17.28 -6.68 -6.57
N PRO A 40 -16.92 -7.27 -5.41
CA PRO A 40 -17.78 -7.25 -4.23
C PRO A 40 -17.95 -5.82 -3.68
N PRO A 41 -19.07 -5.47 -3.02
CA PRO A 41 -19.28 -4.11 -2.53
C PRO A 41 -18.12 -3.57 -1.68
N PHE A 42 -17.79 -2.28 -1.85
CA PHE A 42 -16.68 -1.62 -1.13
C PHE A 42 -16.58 -1.90 0.39
N PRO A 43 -17.68 -1.97 1.17
CA PRO A 43 -17.61 -2.28 2.60
C PRO A 43 -16.99 -3.65 2.93
N VAL A 44 -16.93 -4.58 1.97
CA VAL A 44 -16.30 -5.89 2.12
C VAL A 44 -14.78 -5.78 2.21
N ALA A 45 -14.17 -4.74 1.61
CA ALA A 45 -12.73 -4.49 1.72
C ALA A 45 -12.37 -4.07 3.16
N ARG A 46 -11.73 -4.97 3.91
CA ARG A 46 -11.49 -4.81 5.35
C ARG A 46 -10.23 -4.01 5.63
N SER A 47 -9.20 -4.21 4.82
CA SER A 47 -7.91 -3.54 4.97
C SER A 47 -7.81 -2.28 4.11
N SER A 48 -6.99 -1.32 4.53
CA SER A 48 -6.66 -0.18 3.68
C SER A 48 -5.99 -0.60 2.36
N PHE A 49 -5.30 -1.74 2.34
CA PHE A 49 -4.71 -2.32 1.14
C PHE A 49 -5.80 -2.77 0.16
N GLU A 50 -6.76 -3.56 0.61
CA GLU A 50 -7.90 -4.01 -0.19
C GLU A 50 -8.74 -2.85 -0.69
N LYS A 51 -8.91 -1.79 0.10
CA LYS A 51 -9.64 -0.58 -0.35
C LYS A 51 -8.93 0.12 -1.50
N VAL A 52 -7.59 0.17 -1.49
CA VAL A 52 -6.80 0.72 -2.60
C VAL A 52 -6.90 -0.18 -3.83
N LEU A 53 -6.73 -1.49 -3.64
CA LEU A 53 -6.88 -2.47 -4.72
C LEU A 53 -8.28 -2.44 -5.34
N TYR A 54 -9.30 -2.29 -4.51
CA TYR A 54 -10.69 -2.13 -4.93
C TYR A 54 -10.86 -0.91 -5.83
N GLY A 55 -10.33 0.25 -5.43
CA GLY A 55 -10.43 1.45 -6.26
C GLY A 55 -9.71 1.31 -7.61
N LEU A 56 -8.57 0.60 -7.65
CA LEU A 56 -7.89 0.26 -8.92
C LEU A 56 -8.72 -0.68 -9.80
N ALA A 57 -9.40 -1.65 -9.21
CA ALA A 57 -10.26 -2.60 -9.92
C ALA A 57 -11.52 -1.92 -10.45
N ALA A 58 -12.19 -1.13 -9.62
CA ALA A 58 -13.41 -0.39 -9.95
C ALA A 58 -13.20 0.65 -11.06
N ALA A 59 -12.00 1.27 -11.09
CA ALA A 59 -11.67 2.25 -12.12
C ALA A 59 -11.63 1.64 -13.53
N GLY A 60 -11.31 0.35 -13.67
CA GLY A 60 -11.24 -0.37 -14.96
C GLY A 60 -10.14 0.13 -15.92
N GLN A 61 -9.51 1.25 -15.61
CA GLN A 61 -8.52 1.96 -16.42
C GLN A 61 -7.29 2.28 -15.56
N PRO A 62 -6.11 2.53 -16.15
CA PRO A 62 -4.94 2.95 -15.38
C PRO A 62 -5.17 4.31 -14.71
N VAL A 63 -4.89 4.41 -13.42
CA VAL A 63 -5.09 5.64 -12.63
C VAL A 63 -3.84 6.06 -11.89
N THR A 64 -3.69 7.37 -11.69
CA THR A 64 -2.63 7.90 -10.83
C THR A 64 -3.02 7.77 -9.36
N PRO A 65 -2.05 7.83 -8.42
CA PRO A 65 -2.36 7.82 -6.99
C PRO A 65 -3.23 9.01 -6.54
N ALA A 66 -3.15 10.15 -7.24
CA ALA A 66 -3.96 11.33 -6.94
C ALA A 66 -5.41 11.16 -7.43
N GLU A 67 -5.60 10.69 -8.65
CA GLU A 67 -6.92 10.30 -9.19
C GLU A 67 -7.58 9.28 -8.27
N LEU A 68 -6.85 8.23 -7.87
CA LEU A 68 -7.36 7.20 -6.98
C LEU A 68 -7.78 7.76 -5.60
N ALA A 69 -7.02 8.70 -5.03
CA ALA A 69 -7.39 9.36 -3.78
C ALA A 69 -8.74 10.09 -3.90
N TYR A 70 -8.95 10.78 -5.03
CA TYR A 70 -10.20 11.46 -5.30
C TYR A 70 -11.37 10.49 -5.49
N LEU A 71 -11.16 9.40 -6.24
CA LEU A 71 -12.18 8.36 -6.46
C LEU A 71 -12.58 7.69 -5.14
N LEU A 72 -11.62 7.38 -4.27
CA LEU A 72 -11.89 6.73 -2.98
C LEU A 72 -12.81 7.56 -2.08
N ILE A 73 -12.61 8.88 -2.08
CA ILE A 73 -13.46 9.82 -1.34
C ILE A 73 -14.82 9.97 -2.03
N SER A 74 -14.83 10.12 -3.35
CA SER A 74 -16.02 10.48 -4.10
C SER A 74 -17.02 9.34 -4.26
N CYS A 75 -16.54 8.11 -4.41
CA CYS A 75 -17.38 6.93 -4.60
C CYS A 75 -17.75 6.27 -3.27
N TRP A 76 -16.84 6.29 -2.28
CA TRP A 76 -17.00 5.48 -1.07
C TRP A 76 -16.71 6.21 0.25
N GLY A 77 -16.50 7.53 0.22
CA GLY A 77 -16.23 8.34 1.41
C GLY A 77 -14.92 8.00 2.13
N TYR A 78 -14.05 7.19 1.52
CA TYR A 78 -12.82 6.73 2.13
C TYR A 78 -11.68 7.72 1.87
N ASN A 79 -11.24 8.40 2.93
CA ASN A 79 -10.15 9.34 2.86
C ASN A 79 -8.81 8.67 3.20
N SER A 80 -7.88 8.69 2.25
CA SER A 80 -6.49 8.27 2.45
C SER A 80 -5.56 9.26 1.77
N ASP A 81 -4.42 9.54 2.39
CA ASP A 81 -3.41 10.41 1.80
C ASP A 81 -2.70 9.71 0.62
N VAL A 82 -2.17 10.52 -0.32
CA VAL A 82 -1.54 10.04 -1.56
C VAL A 82 -0.29 9.20 -1.27
N ALA A 83 0.51 9.55 -0.25
CA ALA A 83 1.71 8.79 0.09
C ALA A 83 1.37 7.40 0.64
N SER A 84 0.31 7.30 1.44
CA SER A 84 -0.27 6.06 1.92
C SER A 84 -0.85 5.20 0.79
N ILE A 85 -1.49 5.82 -0.19
CA ILE A 85 -1.97 5.13 -1.40
C ILE A 85 -0.78 4.59 -2.20
N ARG A 86 0.24 5.42 -2.49
CA ARG A 86 1.47 5.00 -3.19
C ARG A 86 2.13 3.79 -2.52
N ARG A 87 2.27 3.81 -1.19
CA ARG A 87 2.84 2.66 -0.43
C ARG A 87 2.02 1.38 -0.65
N ARG A 88 0.70 1.47 -0.66
CA ARG A 88 -0.20 0.32 -0.87
C ARG A 88 -0.19 -0.16 -2.31
N ILE A 89 -0.09 0.76 -3.28
CA ILE A 89 0.11 0.42 -4.69
C ILE A 89 1.43 -0.32 -4.87
N ALA A 90 2.53 0.16 -4.27
CA ALA A 90 3.82 -0.52 -4.34
C ALA A 90 3.73 -1.97 -3.79
N LEU A 91 3.05 -2.16 -2.66
CA LEU A 91 2.76 -3.51 -2.14
C LEU A 91 1.89 -4.34 -3.09
N ALA A 92 0.92 -3.73 -3.76
CA ALA A 92 0.04 -4.40 -4.70
C ALA A 92 0.79 -4.83 -5.96
N VAL A 93 1.74 -4.02 -6.42
CA VAL A 93 2.66 -4.35 -7.52
C VAL A 93 3.63 -5.47 -7.12
N GLN A 94 4.20 -5.41 -5.92
CA GLN A 94 5.05 -6.49 -5.40
C GLN A 94 4.33 -7.83 -5.25
N GLN A 95 3.02 -7.79 -5.00
CA GLN A 95 2.16 -8.97 -4.90
C GLN A 95 1.49 -9.35 -6.23
N GLU A 96 1.86 -8.69 -7.33
CA GLU A 96 1.34 -8.94 -8.69
C GLU A 96 -0.19 -8.78 -8.85
N VAL A 97 -0.86 -8.17 -7.86
CA VAL A 97 -2.30 -7.87 -7.87
C VAL A 97 -2.61 -6.49 -8.49
N ALA A 98 -1.58 -5.71 -8.75
CA ALA A 98 -1.62 -4.50 -9.56
C ALA A 98 -0.37 -4.41 -10.43
N ARG A 99 -0.41 -3.61 -11.50
CA ARG A 99 0.76 -3.34 -12.34
C ARG A 99 0.87 -1.86 -12.69
N SER A 100 2.10 -1.40 -12.88
CA SER A 100 2.38 -0.10 -13.48
C SER A 100 2.22 -0.19 -15.00
N THR A 101 1.56 0.80 -15.59
CA THR A 101 1.43 0.94 -17.05
C THR A 101 2.33 2.04 -17.63
N GLY A 102 3.24 2.59 -16.81
CA GLY A 102 4.08 3.73 -17.16
C GLY A 102 3.50 5.06 -16.70
N GLY A 103 4.34 6.09 -16.56
CA GLY A 103 3.90 7.45 -16.21
C GLY A 103 3.16 7.56 -14.87
N ASP A 104 3.52 6.75 -13.87
CA ASP A 104 2.84 6.70 -12.56
C ASP A 104 1.35 6.30 -12.61
N LEU A 105 0.95 5.61 -13.67
CA LEU A 105 -0.37 5.02 -13.83
C LEU A 105 -0.35 3.55 -13.39
N TYR A 106 -1.38 3.15 -12.65
CA TYR A 106 -1.52 1.81 -12.12
C TYR A 106 -2.90 1.25 -12.39
N ARG A 107 -2.96 -0.06 -12.60
CA ARG A 107 -4.21 -0.80 -12.83
C ARG A 107 -4.18 -2.11 -12.05
N ALA A 108 -5.34 -2.58 -11.59
CA ALA A 108 -5.50 -3.93 -11.05
C ALA A 108 -5.28 -5.01 -12.13
N THR A 109 -4.60 -6.09 -11.77
CA THR A 109 -4.45 -7.28 -12.62
C THR A 109 -5.63 -8.23 -12.39
N ASP A 110 -5.79 -9.23 -13.25
CA ASP A 110 -6.83 -10.26 -13.07
C ASP A 110 -6.68 -10.98 -11.72
N LEU A 111 -5.44 -11.23 -11.29
CA LEU A 111 -5.12 -11.73 -9.94
C LEU A 111 -5.62 -10.81 -8.82
N GLY A 112 -5.58 -9.49 -9.05
CA GLY A 112 -6.16 -8.51 -8.14
C GLY A 112 -7.67 -8.58 -8.04
N PHE A 113 -8.36 -8.84 -9.17
CA PHE A 113 -9.81 -9.07 -9.18
C PHE A 113 -10.16 -10.37 -8.44
N GLU A 114 -9.47 -11.47 -8.72
CA GLU A 114 -9.64 -12.75 -8.01
C GLU A 114 -9.45 -12.60 -6.50
N ARG A 115 -8.42 -11.85 -6.11
CA ARG A 115 -8.15 -11.57 -4.70
C ARG A 115 -9.28 -10.80 -4.01
N LEU A 116 -9.94 -9.88 -4.72
CA LEU A 116 -11.08 -9.15 -4.17
C LEU A 116 -12.33 -10.03 -4.07
N THR A 117 -12.62 -10.84 -5.10
CA THR A 117 -13.82 -11.67 -5.16
C THR A 117 -13.75 -12.90 -4.25
N GLY A 118 -12.57 -13.25 -3.75
CA GLY A 118 -12.39 -14.41 -2.88
C GLY A 118 -12.56 -15.75 -3.60
N VAL A 119 -12.62 -15.73 -4.94
CA VAL A 119 -12.44 -16.92 -5.76
C VAL A 119 -10.98 -17.36 -5.53
N ALA A 120 -10.81 -18.51 -4.88
CA ALA A 120 -9.59 -18.91 -4.18
C ALA A 120 -8.32 -19.01 -5.08
N PRO A 121 -7.11 -19.17 -4.51
CA PRO A 121 -6.20 -18.09 -4.15
C PRO A 121 -4.87 -18.13 -4.92
N PHE A 122 -4.24 -16.96 -5.08
CA PHE A 122 -2.80 -16.86 -5.22
C PHE A 122 -2.12 -17.59 -4.05
N ARG A 123 -1.45 -18.71 -4.34
CA ARG A 123 -0.41 -19.26 -3.47
C ARG A 123 0.91 -18.61 -3.88
N PRO A 124 1.50 -17.70 -3.08
CA PRO A 124 2.93 -17.50 -3.19
C PRO A 124 3.58 -18.82 -2.79
N ASP A 125 4.11 -19.55 -3.77
CA ASP A 125 4.97 -20.70 -3.51
C ASP A 125 6.26 -20.18 -2.83
N HIS A 126 6.26 -20.15 -1.50
CA HIS A 126 7.48 -20.02 -0.71
C HIS A 126 8.19 -21.37 -0.52
N GLY A 127 7.96 -22.34 -1.42
CA GLY A 127 8.61 -23.65 -1.46
C GLY A 127 9.88 -23.73 -2.31
N ARG A 128 10.35 -22.63 -2.93
CA ARG A 128 11.65 -22.61 -3.60
C ARG A 128 12.66 -21.76 -2.81
N PRO A 129 13.70 -22.37 -2.20
CA PRO A 129 14.85 -21.58 -1.78
C PRO A 129 15.48 -20.99 -3.04
N GLY A 130 15.45 -19.66 -3.15
CA GLY A 130 16.27 -18.95 -4.13
C GLY A 130 17.74 -19.32 -3.91
N PRO A 131 18.59 -19.31 -4.95
CA PRO A 131 19.99 -19.63 -4.80
C PRO A 131 20.60 -18.72 -3.73
N ALA A 132 21.33 -19.35 -2.80
CA ALA A 132 22.00 -18.70 -1.70
C ALA A 132 22.72 -17.45 -2.20
N VAL A 133 22.24 -16.27 -1.78
CA VAL A 133 23.06 -15.07 -1.87
C VAL A 133 24.18 -15.24 -0.87
N ASP A 134 25.38 -15.42 -1.41
CA ASP A 134 26.62 -15.49 -0.68
C ASP A 134 26.73 -14.36 0.34
N ARG A 135 26.73 -14.76 1.62
CA ARG A 135 27.87 -14.56 2.50
C ARG A 135 28.48 -13.15 2.47
N PHE A 136 27.89 -12.24 3.23
CA PHE A 136 28.68 -11.23 3.95
C PHE A 136 29.12 -11.81 5.30
N PRO A 137 30.44 -11.91 5.59
CA PRO A 137 30.90 -12.45 6.85
C PRO A 137 30.66 -11.46 7.99
N ARG A 138 29.76 -11.83 8.91
CA ARG A 138 29.70 -11.25 10.25
C ARG A 138 30.86 -11.82 11.06
N SER A 139 31.98 -11.12 11.02
CA SER A 139 33.13 -11.40 11.86
C SER A 139 32.77 -11.14 13.33
N GLY A 140 33.02 -12.15 14.17
CA GLY A 140 33.43 -11.92 15.55
C GLY A 140 32.39 -12.21 16.62
N GLY A 141 32.25 -13.49 16.97
CA GLY A 141 31.69 -13.85 18.27
C GLY A 141 31.83 -15.31 18.60
N LEU A 142 32.97 -15.76 19.17
CA LEU A 142 33.03 -16.95 20.01
C LEU A 142 34.11 -16.85 21.12
N ARG A 143 33.59 -16.64 22.34
CA ARG A 143 33.95 -17.14 23.69
C ARG A 143 35.26 -17.93 23.92
N ARG A 144 35.93 -17.63 25.05
CA ARG A 144 36.67 -18.51 26.00
C ARG A 144 37.36 -17.58 27.05
N GLY A 145 37.34 -17.68 28.37
CA GLY A 145 36.73 -18.49 29.44
C GLY A 145 36.99 -17.73 30.79
N PRO A 146 36.57 -18.21 31.98
CA PRO A 146 37.04 -17.66 33.28
C PRO A 146 38.19 -18.53 33.85
N PRO A 147 38.82 -18.25 35.02
CA PRO A 147 38.90 -17.05 35.87
C PRO A 147 40.38 -16.65 36.19
N ALA A 148 40.63 -15.51 36.86
CA ALA A 148 41.83 -15.33 37.69
C ALA A 148 41.60 -14.29 38.81
N ILE A 149 42.07 -14.66 39.99
CA ILE A 149 41.87 -14.02 41.30
C ILE A 149 42.89 -12.88 41.50
N LYS A 150 42.49 -11.88 42.32
CA LYS A 150 43.18 -10.63 42.74
C LYS A 150 44.64 -10.82 43.21
N PRO A 151 45.44 -9.73 43.31
CA PRO A 151 45.51 -9.03 44.61
C PRO A 151 45.65 -7.48 44.57
N TRP A 152 45.22 -6.85 45.69
CA TRP A 152 45.75 -5.67 46.44
C TRP A 152 46.36 -4.48 45.66
N ARG A 153 46.20 -3.19 45.99
CA ARG A 153 45.89 -2.43 47.21
C ARG A 153 45.79 -0.94 46.81
N ARG A 154 45.07 -0.12 47.60
CA ARG A 154 45.33 1.27 48.06
C ARG A 154 45.76 2.34 47.03
N ASP A 155 45.28 3.58 47.02
CA ASP A 155 44.86 4.46 48.12
C ASP A 155 43.78 5.47 47.66
N ASP A 156 43.11 5.97 48.69
CA ASP A 156 42.16 7.07 48.86
C ASP A 156 42.73 8.46 48.43
N PRO A 157 42.14 9.63 48.77
CA PRO A 157 40.77 10.13 48.68
C PRO A 157 40.68 11.51 47.97
N SER A 158 39.45 11.96 47.68
CA SER A 158 38.98 13.36 47.69
C SER A 158 39.69 14.44 46.85
N ARG A 159 38.99 14.95 45.84
CA ARG A 159 38.63 16.38 45.70
C ARG A 159 37.50 16.57 44.72
#